data_AF-A0A4U1JJE5-F1
#
_entry.id   AF-A0A4U1JJE5-F1
#
_cell.length_a   1.000
_cell.length_b   1.000
_cell.length_c   1.000
_cell.angle_alpha   90.00
_cell.angle_beta   90.00
_cell.angle_gamma   90.00
#
_symmetry.space_group_name_H-M   'P 1'
#
loop_
_entity.id
_entity.type
_entity.pdbx_description
1 polymer ?
#
loop_
_entity_poly.entity_id
_entity_poly.type
_entity_poly.pdbx_seq_one_letter_code
_entity_poly.pdbx_strand_id
1 'polypeptide(L)'
;MPRRHLLHLVAMLSVITTAACGEAPPTNAGPSGGGSGGPPELAVVYGAPTTSNNEPESATFTIEGYSTAMGSQGALVTVGTTTGVYELAASGPTLLPIVGDAPDLPSETGAVRAMVGYESGVLVAAEAGVFFTPGGVLQRSLGAAELAPLGIQAMRARVADDDGDGTAETHLAIRTEQGAYELGGGALVAWTVEGEAGRPTAVLAQKERVYLAYGERVYEIDKASGKAYPLVFDVGFVQAMACGSLACEDGSLVYFASDAGLVERSPSGEYSLYPLAAEGGSATGIDAFALDASKQRLYALAGDWVLRVRAGEVPEIVATLGPAEAPRSLAVDKIGDVWTGEGKTTQKLALGTPLSFLTDVKPIMREYCADCHASGTRGAPKIDFENYDVVLGLVDRVIARVADERSMPPPNYEKKLPADKIGIVKEWAVTKAP
;
A
#
# COMPACT_ATOMS: atom_id res chain seq x y z
N MET A 1 0.74 -26.60 -22.76
CA MET A 1 1.54 -25.82 -23.73
C MET A 1 1.94 -24.53 -23.04
N PRO A 2 3.23 -24.27 -22.78
CA PRO A 2 3.62 -23.01 -22.16
C PRO A 2 3.57 -21.92 -23.25
N ARG A 3 2.77 -20.88 -23.03
CA ARG A 3 2.84 -19.66 -23.84
C ARG A 3 4.21 -19.05 -23.61
N ARG A 4 5.11 -19.24 -24.56
CA ARG A 4 6.32 -18.43 -24.70
C ARG A 4 5.86 -17.01 -25.05
N HIS A 5 5.64 -16.17 -24.05
CA HIS A 5 5.68 -14.72 -24.24
C HIS A 5 7.16 -14.36 -24.45
N LEU A 6 7.57 -14.54 -25.70
CA LEU A 6 8.86 -14.11 -26.20
C LEU A 6 8.78 -12.58 -26.35
N LEU A 7 9.09 -11.84 -25.29
CA LEU A 7 9.46 -10.43 -25.44
C LEU A 7 10.84 -10.40 -26.11
N HIS A 8 10.84 -10.43 -27.44
CA HIS A 8 11.90 -9.80 -28.22
C HIS A 8 11.56 -8.31 -28.29
N LEU A 9 11.96 -7.57 -27.25
CA LEU A 9 12.02 -6.12 -27.32
C LEU A 9 13.43 -5.69 -26.89
N VAL A 10 14.41 -5.96 -27.77
CA VAL A 10 15.59 -5.09 -27.86
C VAL A 10 15.11 -3.82 -28.56
N ALA A 11 14.32 -3.01 -27.85
CA ALA A 11 14.10 -1.62 -28.24
C ALA A 11 15.31 -0.86 -27.72
N MET A 12 15.96 -0.09 -28.59
CA MET A 12 16.83 0.99 -28.17
C MET A 12 16.06 1.81 -27.12
N LEU A 13 16.47 1.71 -25.86
CA LEU A 13 16.04 2.65 -24.82
C LEU A 13 16.59 4.01 -25.23
N SER A 14 15.78 4.77 -25.98
CA SER A 14 16.00 6.19 -26.12
C SER A 14 15.64 6.77 -24.76
N VAL A 15 16.63 7.31 -24.05
CA VAL A 15 16.34 8.22 -22.93
C VAL A 15 15.69 9.44 -23.58
N ILE A 16 14.36 9.43 -23.63
CA ILE A 16 13.60 10.58 -24.11
C ILE A 16 13.62 11.60 -22.96
N THR A 17 14.64 12.45 -22.95
CA THR A 17 14.59 13.72 -22.22
C THR A 17 13.68 14.67 -22.99
N THR A 18 12.37 14.58 -22.78
CA THR A 18 11.38 15.62 -23.15
C THR A 18 10.73 16.10 -21.85
N ALA A 19 10.51 17.39 -21.58
CA ALA A 19 10.51 18.56 -22.44
C ALA A 19 11.02 19.81 -21.70
N ALA A 20 11.85 20.60 -22.39
CA ALA A 20 11.97 22.02 -22.12
C ALA A 20 10.66 22.72 -22.57
N CYS A 21 10.20 23.67 -21.76
CA CYS A 21 9.01 24.48 -21.95
C CYS A 21 8.97 25.12 -23.35
N GLY A 22 8.01 24.71 -24.17
CA GLY A 22 7.60 25.43 -25.37
C GLY A 22 6.10 25.73 -25.27
N GLU A 23 5.75 27.00 -25.09
CA GLU A 23 4.36 27.47 -25.08
C GLU A 23 3.67 27.12 -26.41
N ALA A 24 2.75 26.16 -26.37
CA ALA A 24 1.75 25.97 -27.42
C ALA A 24 0.42 26.62 -26.97
N PRO A 25 -0.32 27.29 -27.88
CA PRO A 25 -1.56 27.96 -27.53
C PRO A 25 -2.67 26.94 -27.19
N PRO A 26 -3.54 27.24 -26.21
CA PRO A 26 -4.51 26.26 -25.70
C PRO A 26 -5.63 26.01 -26.71
N THR A 27 -5.86 24.74 -27.03
CA THR A 27 -7.08 24.27 -27.69
C THR A 27 -8.10 23.84 -26.64
N ASN A 28 -9.30 24.41 -26.72
CA ASN A 28 -10.45 24.19 -25.83
C ASN A 28 -10.86 22.72 -25.72
N ALA A 29 -10.79 22.17 -24.51
CA ALA A 29 -11.52 20.96 -24.09
C ALA A 29 -12.60 21.33 -23.05
N GLY A 30 -13.73 20.64 -23.13
CA GLY A 30 -15.01 20.95 -22.49
C GLY A 30 -15.06 20.82 -20.95
N PRO A 31 -16.26 21.04 -20.36
CA PRO A 31 -16.41 21.50 -18.99
C PRO A 31 -16.30 20.35 -17.99
N SER A 32 -15.17 20.25 -17.28
CA SER A 32 -15.13 19.60 -15.98
C SER A 32 -15.66 20.56 -14.91
N GLY A 33 -16.49 20.05 -14.02
CA GLY A 33 -17.24 20.83 -13.04
C GLY A 33 -16.35 21.76 -12.23
N GLY A 34 -16.65 23.06 -12.30
CA GLY A 34 -16.00 24.11 -11.53
C GLY A 34 -16.30 23.97 -10.04
N GLY A 35 -15.50 23.15 -9.35
CA GLY A 35 -15.23 23.38 -7.93
C GLY A 35 -14.42 24.67 -7.80
N SER A 36 -14.76 25.48 -6.80
CA SER A 36 -14.11 26.78 -6.53
C SER A 36 -12.58 26.63 -6.52
N GLY A 37 -11.90 27.19 -7.52
CA GLY A 37 -10.47 27.05 -7.77
C GLY A 37 -9.55 27.79 -6.79
N GLY A 38 -9.81 27.65 -5.49
CA GLY A 38 -8.82 27.98 -4.46
C GLY A 38 -7.69 26.96 -4.44
N PRO A 39 -6.51 27.32 -3.90
CA PRO A 39 -5.48 26.32 -3.60
C PRO A 39 -6.06 25.24 -2.67
N PRO A 40 -5.57 23.99 -2.76
CA PRO A 40 -6.02 22.94 -1.85
C PRO A 40 -5.75 23.34 -0.39
N GLU A 41 -6.73 23.10 0.47
CA GLU A 41 -6.60 23.30 1.92
C GLU A 41 -6.20 21.97 2.60
N LEU A 42 -5.42 22.07 3.68
CA LEU A 42 -5.05 20.94 4.53
C LEU A 42 -5.93 20.94 5.79
N ALA A 43 -6.76 19.91 5.94
CA ALA A 43 -7.48 19.67 7.19
C ALA A 43 -6.58 18.91 8.17
N VAL A 44 -6.51 19.34 9.43
CA VAL A 44 -5.81 18.57 10.48
C VAL A 44 -6.83 17.81 11.30
N VAL A 45 -6.68 16.48 11.36
CA VAL A 45 -7.56 15.58 12.09
C VAL A 45 -6.81 15.03 13.30
N TYR A 46 -7.01 15.67 14.46
CA TYR A 46 -6.42 15.22 15.71
C TYR A 46 -7.08 13.94 16.23
N GLY A 47 -6.28 13.12 16.90
CA GLY A 47 -6.70 11.86 17.49
C GLY A 47 -5.51 10.91 17.62
N ALA A 48 -5.27 10.43 18.84
CA ALA A 48 -4.38 9.30 19.02
C ALA A 48 -5.03 8.04 18.41
N PRO A 49 -4.27 7.20 17.69
CA PRO A 49 -4.76 5.91 17.22
C PRO A 49 -5.36 5.09 18.38
N THR A 50 -6.47 4.43 18.12
CA THR A 50 -7.09 3.53 19.10
C THR A 50 -6.56 2.11 18.92
N THR A 51 -6.36 1.39 20.02
CA THR A 51 -5.94 -0.01 19.98
C THR A 51 -7.09 -0.92 19.64
N SER A 52 -6.86 -1.83 18.70
CA SER A 52 -7.74 -2.98 18.53
C SER A 52 -7.79 -3.78 19.84
N ASN A 53 -8.93 -4.41 20.15
CA ASN A 53 -9.13 -5.04 21.46
C ASN A 53 -8.24 -6.27 21.71
N ASN A 54 -7.59 -6.82 20.67
CA ASN A 54 -6.79 -8.04 20.76
C ASN A 54 -5.50 -7.89 19.95
N GLU A 55 -4.35 -8.07 20.60
CA GLU A 55 -3.07 -8.19 19.91
C GLU A 55 -3.07 -9.47 19.04
N PRO A 56 -2.68 -9.39 17.76
CA PRO A 56 -2.67 -10.56 16.89
C PRO A 56 -1.63 -11.59 17.36
N GLU A 57 -1.88 -12.86 17.05
CA GLU A 57 -0.83 -13.88 17.20
C GLU A 57 0.39 -13.46 16.38
N SER A 58 1.58 -13.63 16.97
CA SER A 58 2.82 -13.27 16.31
C SER A 58 3.88 -14.38 16.39
N ALA A 59 4.74 -14.41 15.38
CA ALA A 59 5.88 -15.31 15.31
C ALA A 59 7.12 -14.53 14.89
N THR A 60 8.21 -14.68 15.65
CA THR A 60 9.48 -14.00 15.38
C THR A 60 10.50 -14.96 14.82
N PHE A 61 11.26 -14.51 13.83
CA PHE A 61 12.33 -15.27 13.20
C PHE A 61 13.62 -14.46 13.15
N THR A 62 14.76 -15.14 13.17
CA THR A 62 16.08 -14.52 13.01
C THR A 62 16.54 -14.64 11.55
N ILE A 63 17.17 -13.59 11.05
CA ILE A 63 17.79 -13.51 9.74
C ILE A 63 19.27 -13.11 9.87
N GLU A 64 20.07 -13.41 8.85
CA GLU A 64 21.44 -12.88 8.77
C GLU A 64 21.42 -11.47 8.18
N GLY A 65 22.29 -10.59 8.70
CA GLY A 65 22.29 -9.18 8.33
C GLY A 65 21.14 -8.39 8.96
N TYR A 66 21.12 -7.08 8.70
CA TYR A 66 20.05 -6.19 9.14
C TYR A 66 18.97 -6.13 8.06
N SER A 67 17.70 -6.23 8.43
CA SER A 67 16.56 -5.98 7.52
C SER A 67 16.62 -4.57 6.97
N THR A 68 16.54 -4.42 5.66
CA THR A 68 16.63 -3.12 4.98
C THR A 68 15.43 -2.84 4.07
N ALA A 69 14.83 -3.89 3.50
CA ALA A 69 13.67 -3.77 2.63
C ALA A 69 12.82 -5.04 2.72
N MET A 70 11.52 -4.91 2.47
CA MET A 70 10.63 -6.04 2.30
C MET A 70 9.76 -5.83 1.08
N GLY A 71 9.40 -6.93 0.43
CA GLY A 71 8.51 -6.93 -0.72
C GLY A 71 7.69 -8.21 -0.74
N SER A 72 6.48 -8.11 -1.26
CA SER A 72 5.59 -9.25 -1.41
C SER A 72 4.93 -9.26 -2.77
N GLN A 73 4.61 -10.46 -3.26
CA GLN A 73 3.79 -10.68 -4.45
C GLN A 73 3.01 -11.99 -4.29
N GLY A 74 1.70 -11.86 -4.09
CA GLY A 74 0.86 -13.00 -3.77
C GLY A 74 1.36 -13.73 -2.51
N ALA A 75 1.63 -15.03 -2.62
CA ALA A 75 2.08 -15.85 -1.49
C ALA A 75 3.51 -15.56 -1.04
N LEU A 76 4.32 -14.99 -1.93
CA LEU A 76 5.72 -14.75 -1.69
C LEU A 76 5.87 -13.48 -0.85
N VAL A 77 6.51 -13.61 0.31
CA VAL A 77 7.06 -12.48 1.07
C VAL A 77 8.55 -12.67 1.15
N THR A 78 9.28 -11.59 0.92
CA THR A 78 10.73 -11.59 0.96
C THR A 78 11.25 -10.44 1.81
N VAL A 79 12.33 -10.69 2.53
CA VAL A 79 13.11 -9.68 3.25
C VAL A 79 14.49 -9.59 2.64
N GLY A 80 14.86 -8.38 2.29
CA GLY A 80 16.20 -8.00 1.90
C GLY A 80 16.97 -7.52 3.11
N THR A 81 18.22 -7.93 3.18
CA THR A 81 19.10 -7.61 4.30
C THR A 81 20.38 -6.94 3.80
N THR A 82 21.26 -6.59 4.72
CA THR A 82 22.61 -6.13 4.39
C THR A 82 23.48 -7.20 3.71
N THR A 83 23.08 -8.48 3.70
CA THR A 83 23.91 -9.59 3.16
C THR A 83 23.21 -10.46 2.11
N GLY A 84 21.88 -10.50 2.08
CA GLY A 84 21.13 -11.42 1.21
C GLY A 84 19.63 -11.16 1.18
N VAL A 85 18.91 -11.99 0.42
CA VAL A 85 17.44 -12.00 0.35
C VAL A 85 16.91 -13.32 0.87
N TYR A 86 15.92 -13.25 1.76
CA TYR A 86 15.25 -14.42 2.32
C TYR A 86 13.80 -14.44 1.89
N GLU A 87 13.29 -15.60 1.53
CA GLU A 87 11.85 -15.86 1.51
C GLU A 87 11.36 -16.11 2.94
N LEU A 88 10.25 -15.47 3.30
CA LEU A 88 9.59 -15.63 4.59
C LEU A 88 8.39 -16.56 4.46
N ALA A 89 8.45 -17.69 5.15
CA ALA A 89 7.38 -18.67 5.21
C ALA A 89 7.01 -19.00 6.66
N ALA A 90 5.93 -19.76 6.86
CA ALA A 90 5.51 -20.19 8.19
C ALA A 90 6.56 -21.03 8.93
N SER A 91 7.44 -21.73 8.20
CA SER A 91 8.57 -22.48 8.75
C SER A 91 9.78 -21.61 9.11
N GLY A 92 9.75 -20.31 8.79
CA GLY A 92 10.84 -19.37 8.96
C GLY A 92 11.54 -18.95 7.66
N PRO A 93 12.57 -18.10 7.77
CA PRO A 93 13.28 -17.52 6.64
C PRO A 93 14.15 -18.55 5.92
N THR A 94 14.14 -18.52 4.60
CA THR A 94 15.00 -19.33 3.73
C THR A 94 15.80 -18.42 2.81
N LEU A 95 17.13 -18.50 2.85
CA LEU A 95 18.01 -17.73 1.97
C LEU A 95 17.76 -18.14 0.51
N LEU A 96 17.51 -17.17 -0.36
CA LEU A 96 17.29 -17.41 -1.79
C LEU A 96 18.65 -17.49 -2.51
N PRO A 97 18.98 -18.63 -3.15
CA PRO A 97 20.23 -18.74 -3.89
C PRO A 97 20.17 -17.93 -5.19
N ILE A 98 21.28 -17.31 -5.57
CA ILE A 98 21.43 -16.67 -6.88
C ILE A 98 21.75 -17.73 -7.92
N VAL A 99 20.95 -17.82 -8.98
CA VAL A 99 21.10 -18.81 -10.06
C VAL A 99 21.04 -18.15 -11.43
N GLY A 100 21.73 -18.75 -12.40
CA GLY A 100 21.76 -18.29 -13.79
C GLY A 100 23.04 -18.71 -14.50
N ASP A 101 23.05 -18.54 -15.83
CA ASP A 101 24.18 -18.94 -16.68
C ASP A 101 25.16 -17.79 -16.96
N ALA A 102 24.94 -16.61 -16.35
CA ALA A 102 25.81 -15.45 -16.54
C ALA A 102 27.19 -15.73 -15.91
N PRO A 103 28.29 -15.54 -16.66
CA PRO A 103 29.64 -15.86 -16.17
C PRO A 103 30.10 -14.98 -15.01
N ASP A 104 29.44 -13.83 -14.81
CA ASP A 104 29.72 -12.81 -13.80
C ASP A 104 28.63 -12.76 -12.70
N LEU A 105 27.86 -13.83 -12.52
CA LEU A 105 26.83 -13.88 -11.50
C LEU A 105 27.49 -13.82 -10.11
N PRO A 106 27.11 -12.85 -9.25
CA PRO A 106 27.68 -12.75 -7.92
C PRO A 106 27.19 -13.91 -7.04
N SER A 107 27.98 -14.28 -6.04
CA SER A 107 27.60 -15.29 -5.04
C SER A 107 26.62 -14.77 -3.99
N GLU A 108 26.49 -13.45 -3.87
CA GLU A 108 25.63 -12.76 -2.90
C GLU A 108 25.06 -11.47 -3.49
N THR A 109 23.97 -10.95 -2.93
CA THR A 109 23.36 -9.70 -3.42
C THR A 109 24.08 -8.45 -2.92
N GLY A 110 24.88 -8.58 -1.86
CA GLY A 110 25.29 -7.45 -1.03
C GLY A 110 24.08 -6.80 -0.35
N ALA A 111 24.23 -5.53 0.06
CA ALA A 111 23.17 -4.81 0.75
C ALA A 111 21.96 -4.56 -0.16
N VAL A 112 20.79 -5.05 0.25
CA VAL A 112 19.52 -4.77 -0.43
C VAL A 112 19.05 -3.37 -0.07
N ARG A 113 18.62 -2.59 -1.06
CA ARG A 113 18.18 -1.20 -0.88
C ARG A 113 16.70 -1.00 -1.09
N ALA A 114 16.11 -1.76 -2.03
CA ALA A 114 14.69 -1.65 -2.33
C ALA A 114 14.13 -2.97 -2.85
N MET A 115 12.87 -3.22 -2.53
CA MET A 115 12.13 -4.40 -2.98
C MET A 115 10.70 -4.00 -3.30
N VAL A 116 10.10 -4.63 -4.30
CA VAL A 116 8.72 -4.37 -4.69
C VAL A 116 8.13 -5.59 -5.41
N GLY A 117 6.84 -5.86 -5.20
CA GLY A 117 6.12 -6.84 -6.01
C GLY A 117 6.20 -6.47 -7.50
N TYR A 118 6.50 -7.45 -8.34
CA TYR A 118 6.66 -7.27 -9.78
C TYR A 118 6.21 -8.54 -10.51
N GLU A 119 5.17 -8.42 -11.34
CA GLU A 119 4.58 -9.56 -12.07
C GLU A 119 4.24 -10.76 -11.16
N SER A 120 5.03 -11.84 -11.24
CA SER A 120 4.82 -13.09 -10.49
C SER A 120 5.77 -13.27 -9.30
N GLY A 121 6.63 -12.29 -9.02
CA GLY A 121 7.60 -12.34 -7.93
C GLY A 121 7.90 -10.95 -7.37
N VAL A 122 9.09 -10.80 -6.82
CA VAL A 122 9.60 -9.55 -6.25
C VAL A 122 10.85 -9.12 -7.01
N LEU A 123 10.88 -7.85 -7.43
CA LEU A 123 12.06 -7.19 -7.97
C LEU A 123 12.90 -6.66 -6.80
N VAL A 124 14.20 -6.93 -6.83
CA VAL A 124 15.15 -6.63 -5.76
C VAL A 124 16.27 -5.74 -6.33
N ALA A 125 16.44 -4.55 -5.77
CA ALA A 125 17.61 -3.71 -6.05
C ALA A 125 18.61 -3.83 -4.89
N ALA A 126 19.81 -4.31 -5.19
CA ALA A 126 20.88 -4.52 -4.23
C ALA A 126 22.22 -4.00 -4.77
N GLU A 127 23.25 -4.00 -3.92
CA GLU A 127 24.59 -3.54 -4.27
C GLU A 127 25.20 -4.30 -5.46
N ALA A 128 25.01 -5.63 -5.51
CA ALA A 128 25.55 -6.47 -6.58
C ALA A 128 24.67 -6.51 -7.84
N GLY A 129 23.58 -5.74 -7.89
CA GLY A 129 22.74 -5.59 -9.08
C GLY A 129 21.23 -5.63 -8.81
N VAL A 130 20.46 -5.83 -9.88
CA VAL A 130 19.00 -5.96 -9.83
C VAL A 130 18.61 -7.41 -10.12
N PHE A 131 17.83 -7.99 -9.21
CA PHE A 131 17.42 -9.39 -9.24
C PHE A 131 15.90 -9.51 -9.26
N PHE A 132 15.41 -10.67 -9.67
CA PHE A 132 14.03 -11.08 -9.64
C PHE A 132 13.92 -12.42 -8.90
N THR A 133 12.78 -12.69 -8.25
CA THR A 133 12.58 -13.88 -7.39
C THR A 133 11.65 -14.95 -8.00
N PRO A 134 11.91 -15.50 -9.20
CA PRO A 134 11.05 -16.52 -9.77
C PRO A 134 11.26 -17.87 -9.05
N GLY A 135 10.20 -18.44 -8.47
CA GLY A 135 10.21 -19.85 -8.04
C GLY A 135 11.19 -20.19 -6.91
N GLY A 136 11.38 -19.29 -5.93
CA GLY A 136 12.20 -19.57 -4.74
C GLY A 136 13.72 -19.47 -4.97
N VAL A 137 14.15 -18.74 -5.99
CA VAL A 137 15.56 -18.41 -6.27
C VAL A 137 15.68 -16.95 -6.70
N LEU A 138 16.88 -16.39 -6.68
CA LEU A 138 17.20 -15.10 -7.29
C LEU A 138 17.80 -15.30 -8.67
N GLN A 139 17.29 -14.58 -9.66
CA GLN A 139 17.88 -14.48 -11.00
C GLN A 139 18.19 -13.02 -11.31
N ARG A 140 19.23 -12.75 -12.09
CA ARG A 140 19.48 -11.38 -12.56
C ARG A 140 18.29 -10.91 -13.40
N SER A 141 17.77 -9.73 -13.10
CA SER A 141 16.62 -9.17 -13.83
C SER A 141 16.98 -8.88 -15.29
N LEU A 142 16.01 -9.03 -16.20
CA LEU A 142 16.22 -8.73 -17.63
C LEU A 142 16.58 -7.25 -17.86
N GLY A 143 16.07 -6.33 -17.03
CA GLY A 143 16.39 -4.90 -17.08
C GLY A 143 17.55 -4.48 -16.18
N ALA A 144 18.38 -5.43 -15.72
CA ALA A 144 19.42 -5.12 -14.74
C ALA A 144 20.50 -4.17 -15.28
N ALA A 145 20.83 -4.22 -16.58
CA ALA A 145 21.86 -3.36 -17.17
C ALA A 145 21.43 -1.88 -17.17
N GLU A 146 20.15 -1.62 -17.38
CA GLU A 146 19.55 -0.29 -17.40
C GLU A 146 19.24 0.22 -15.98
N LEU A 147 18.76 -0.67 -15.10
CA LEU A 147 18.31 -0.29 -13.76
C LEU A 147 19.42 -0.20 -12.72
N ALA A 148 20.46 -1.06 -12.80
CA ALA A 148 21.52 -1.08 -11.78
C ALA A 148 22.30 0.26 -11.69
N PRO A 149 22.68 0.92 -12.81
CA PRO A 149 23.41 2.19 -12.77
C PRO A 149 22.64 3.32 -12.09
N LEU A 150 21.30 3.22 -12.02
CA LEU A 150 20.46 4.23 -11.38
C LEU A 150 20.71 4.34 -9.87
N GLY A 151 21.26 3.30 -9.22
CA GLY A 151 21.48 3.31 -7.77
C GLY A 151 20.18 3.42 -6.99
N ILE A 152 19.23 2.52 -7.29
CA ILE A 152 17.86 2.52 -6.75
C ILE A 152 17.87 2.48 -5.21
N GLN A 153 17.10 3.39 -4.62
CA GLN A 153 16.95 3.56 -3.16
C GLN A 153 15.53 3.26 -2.67
N ALA A 154 14.52 3.34 -3.52
CA ALA A 154 13.16 2.88 -3.21
C ALA A 154 12.41 2.57 -4.52
N MET A 155 11.43 1.67 -4.41
CA MET A 155 10.53 1.33 -5.51
C MET A 155 9.08 1.23 -5.01
N ARG A 156 8.14 1.56 -5.88
CA ARG A 156 6.71 1.29 -5.72
C ARG A 156 6.16 0.75 -7.02
N ALA A 157 5.24 -0.19 -6.94
CA ALA A 157 4.59 -0.79 -8.10
C ALA A 157 3.12 -0.44 -8.11
N ARG A 158 2.58 -0.21 -9.30
CA ARG A 158 1.15 -0.26 -9.58
C ARG A 158 0.91 -1.25 -10.72
N VAL A 159 -0.26 -1.87 -10.72
CA VAL A 159 -0.67 -2.82 -11.77
C VAL A 159 -1.92 -2.30 -12.45
N ALA A 160 -1.81 -1.90 -13.71
CA ALA A 160 -2.88 -1.23 -14.44
C ALA A 160 -2.88 -1.61 -15.93
N ASP A 161 -4.05 -1.57 -16.56
CA ASP A 161 -4.24 -1.68 -18.01
C ASP A 161 -4.38 -0.26 -18.57
N ASP A 162 -3.24 0.43 -18.71
CA ASP A 162 -3.23 1.86 -19.07
C ASP A 162 -3.61 2.09 -20.55
N ASP A 163 -3.34 1.14 -21.44
CA ASP A 163 -3.61 1.21 -22.88
C ASP A 163 -4.98 0.64 -23.30
N GLY A 164 -5.65 -0.07 -22.39
CA GLY A 164 -7.00 -0.61 -22.58
C GLY A 164 -7.05 -1.87 -23.44
N ASP A 165 -5.93 -2.59 -23.56
CA ASP A 165 -5.85 -3.82 -24.35
C ASP A 165 -6.37 -5.07 -23.60
N GLY A 166 -6.72 -4.92 -22.31
CA GLY A 166 -7.19 -5.98 -21.43
C GLY A 166 -6.08 -6.70 -20.66
N THR A 167 -4.83 -6.26 -20.79
CA THR A 167 -3.64 -6.85 -20.16
C THR A 167 -3.05 -5.86 -19.16
N ALA A 168 -3.14 -6.18 -17.88
CA ALA A 168 -2.53 -5.33 -16.86
C ALA A 168 -0.99 -5.42 -16.90
N GLU A 169 -0.34 -4.27 -16.91
CA GLU A 169 1.12 -4.11 -16.83
C GLU A 169 1.56 -3.65 -15.44
N THR A 170 2.79 -3.98 -15.06
CA THR A 170 3.39 -3.44 -13.83
C THR A 170 4.20 -2.19 -14.16
N HIS A 171 3.81 -1.06 -13.57
CA HIS A 171 4.55 0.19 -13.63
C HIS A 171 5.32 0.40 -12.33
N LEU A 172 6.56 0.88 -12.41
CA LEU A 172 7.41 1.15 -11.26
C LEU A 172 7.69 2.64 -11.11
N ALA A 173 7.39 3.20 -9.93
CA ALA A 173 7.97 4.46 -9.50
C ALA A 173 9.27 4.17 -8.75
N ILE A 174 10.38 4.77 -9.18
CA ILE A 174 11.74 4.47 -8.75
C ILE A 174 12.39 5.74 -8.20
N ARG A 175 12.80 5.71 -6.93
CA ARG A 175 13.62 6.77 -6.31
C ARG A 175 15.08 6.35 -6.33
N THR A 176 15.95 7.27 -6.70
CA THR A 176 17.40 7.08 -6.66
C THR A 176 18.09 8.23 -5.91
N GLU A 177 19.41 8.17 -5.78
CA GLU A 177 20.17 9.33 -5.26
C GLU A 177 20.22 10.52 -6.23
N GLN A 178 19.97 10.28 -7.51
CA GLN A 178 20.13 11.27 -8.58
C GLN A 178 18.80 11.83 -9.08
N GLY A 179 17.68 11.14 -8.83
CA GLY A 179 16.38 11.57 -9.32
C GLY A 179 15.27 10.59 -9.04
N ALA A 180 14.14 10.85 -9.68
CA ALA A 180 12.95 10.02 -9.64
C ALA A 180 12.59 9.58 -11.06
N TYR A 181 12.16 8.33 -11.21
CA TYR A 181 11.87 7.73 -12.51
C TYR A 181 10.56 6.95 -12.45
N GLU A 182 9.93 6.79 -13.61
CA GLU A 182 8.84 5.84 -13.83
C GLU A 182 9.25 4.86 -14.94
N LEU A 183 9.12 3.56 -14.68
CA LEU A 183 9.25 2.50 -15.69
C LEU A 183 7.85 1.94 -16.00
N GLY A 184 7.41 2.01 -17.26
CA GLY A 184 6.13 1.47 -17.72
C GLY A 184 6.04 1.42 -19.25
N GLY A 185 5.29 0.49 -19.84
CA GLY A 185 5.23 0.32 -21.30
C GLY A 185 6.60 0.13 -21.97
N GLY A 186 7.58 -0.41 -21.24
CA GLY A 186 8.97 -0.57 -21.70
C GLY A 186 9.80 0.73 -21.75
N ALA A 187 9.29 1.86 -21.28
CA ALA A 187 10.00 3.13 -21.26
C ALA A 187 10.36 3.56 -19.83
N LEU A 188 11.55 4.15 -19.67
CA LEU A 188 12.00 4.78 -18.44
C LEU A 188 11.94 6.31 -18.59
N VAL A 189 11.07 6.96 -17.82
CA VAL A 189 10.86 8.41 -17.83
C VAL A 189 11.44 9.01 -16.55
N ALA A 190 12.22 10.09 -16.66
CA ALA A 190 12.74 10.82 -15.51
C ALA A 190 11.81 11.99 -15.16
N TRP A 191 11.53 12.17 -13.87
CA TRP A 191 10.69 13.24 -13.35
C TRP A 191 11.53 14.24 -12.56
N THR A 192 11.41 15.53 -12.91
CA THR A 192 12.13 16.64 -12.27
C THR A 192 11.16 17.80 -12.03
N VAL A 193 11.54 18.71 -11.14
CA VAL A 193 10.78 19.93 -10.87
C VAL A 193 11.74 21.12 -11.05
N GLU A 194 11.34 22.11 -11.83
CA GLU A 194 12.17 23.29 -12.07
C GLU A 194 12.45 24.03 -10.75
N GLY A 195 13.72 24.41 -10.54
CA GLY A 195 14.16 25.09 -9.32
C GLY A 195 14.38 24.16 -8.13
N GLU A 196 14.00 22.88 -8.22
CA GLU A 196 14.35 21.89 -7.21
C GLU A 196 15.78 21.40 -7.37
N ALA A 197 16.51 21.41 -6.27
CA ALA A 197 17.86 20.88 -6.17
C ALA A 197 17.93 19.84 -5.05
N GLY A 198 18.79 18.85 -5.23
CA GLY A 198 18.98 17.79 -4.23
C GLY A 198 18.25 16.50 -4.57
N ARG A 199 18.22 15.60 -3.59
CA ARG A 199 17.74 14.23 -3.76
C ARG A 199 16.25 14.16 -3.46
N PRO A 200 15.42 13.58 -4.33
CA PRO A 200 14.02 13.35 -3.99
C PRO A 200 13.94 12.36 -2.83
N THR A 201 13.02 12.60 -1.91
CA THR A 201 12.83 11.77 -0.71
C THR A 201 11.76 10.71 -0.93
N ALA A 202 10.77 10.96 -1.79
CA ALA A 202 9.76 9.98 -2.18
C ALA A 202 9.21 10.26 -3.58
N VAL A 203 8.76 9.20 -4.27
CA VAL A 203 8.05 9.29 -5.56
C VAL A 203 6.92 8.27 -5.59
N LEU A 204 5.80 8.66 -6.20
CA LEU A 204 4.67 7.79 -6.53
C LEU A 204 4.13 8.21 -7.90
N ALA A 205 3.84 7.24 -8.78
CA ALA A 205 3.22 7.50 -10.08
C ALA A 205 1.82 6.88 -10.12
N GLN A 206 0.82 7.69 -10.46
CA GLN A 206 -0.52 7.27 -10.91
C GLN A 206 -0.55 7.20 -12.44
N LYS A 207 -1.72 7.04 -13.06
CA LYS A 207 -1.84 7.08 -14.52
C LYS A 207 -1.49 8.45 -15.09
N GLU A 208 -2.17 9.51 -14.67
CA GLU A 208 -2.01 10.87 -15.23
C GLU A 208 -1.16 11.81 -14.36
N ARG A 209 -0.75 11.35 -13.17
CA ARG A 209 -0.02 12.18 -12.19
C ARG A 209 1.19 11.50 -11.60
N VAL A 210 2.20 12.29 -11.24
CA VAL A 210 3.31 11.89 -10.38
C VAL A 210 3.33 12.75 -9.13
N TYR A 211 3.50 12.14 -7.97
CA TYR A 211 3.79 12.82 -6.72
C TYR A 211 5.29 12.71 -6.45
N LEU A 212 5.93 13.84 -6.21
CA LEU A 212 7.37 13.92 -5.99
C LEU A 212 7.66 14.78 -4.77
N ALA A 213 8.42 14.23 -3.82
CA ALA A 213 8.83 14.94 -2.61
C ALA A 213 10.33 15.25 -2.59
N TYR A 214 10.67 16.44 -2.09
CA TYR A 214 12.03 16.89 -1.77
C TYR A 214 12.06 17.35 -0.31
N GLY A 215 12.03 16.38 0.61
CA GLY A 215 11.87 16.63 2.05
C GLY A 215 10.45 17.02 2.38
N GLU A 216 10.26 18.23 2.89
CA GLU A 216 8.95 18.80 3.26
C GLU A 216 8.13 19.32 2.06
N ARG A 217 8.78 19.52 0.92
CA ARG A 217 8.14 20.06 -0.28
C ARG A 217 7.64 18.93 -1.16
N VAL A 218 6.33 18.93 -1.45
CA VAL A 218 5.67 17.93 -2.30
C VAL A 218 5.07 18.60 -3.52
N TYR A 219 5.18 17.93 -4.67
CA TYR A 219 4.65 18.38 -5.94
C TYR A 219 3.70 17.35 -6.52
N GLU A 220 2.56 17.81 -7.01
CA GLU A 220 1.73 17.09 -7.98
C GLU A 220 2.19 17.46 -9.39
N ILE A 221 2.68 16.50 -10.17
CA ILE A 221 3.12 16.71 -11.55
C ILE A 221 2.07 16.10 -12.48
N ASP A 222 1.46 16.94 -13.31
CA ASP A 222 0.59 16.49 -14.40
C ASP A 222 1.45 15.89 -15.52
N LYS A 223 1.27 14.60 -15.83
CA LYS A 223 2.15 13.91 -16.79
C LYS A 223 2.02 14.44 -18.20
N ALA A 224 0.82 14.84 -18.60
CA ALA A 224 0.53 15.31 -19.95
C ALA A 224 1.24 16.64 -20.27
N SER A 225 1.22 17.58 -19.32
CA SER A 225 1.85 18.90 -19.47
C SER A 225 3.27 18.99 -18.90
N GLY A 226 3.66 18.03 -18.04
CA GLY A 226 4.89 18.09 -17.25
C GLY A 226 4.88 19.18 -16.17
N LYS A 227 3.74 19.84 -15.94
CA LYS A 227 3.65 20.95 -15.00
C LYS A 227 3.58 20.44 -13.57
N ALA A 228 4.49 20.95 -12.73
CA ALA A 228 4.52 20.67 -11.30
C ALA A 228 3.72 21.73 -10.51
N TYR A 229 2.87 21.26 -9.61
CA TYR A 229 2.06 22.07 -8.71
C TYR A 229 2.53 21.80 -7.27
N PRO A 230 3.19 22.77 -6.60
CA PRO A 230 3.60 22.60 -5.21
C PRO A 230 2.38 22.55 -4.28
N LEU A 231 2.44 21.69 -3.26
CA LEU A 231 1.55 21.80 -2.11
C LEU A 231 1.95 23.04 -1.31
N VAL A 232 0.98 23.91 -1.02
CA VAL A 232 1.20 25.22 -0.39
C VAL A 232 1.09 25.20 1.14
N PHE A 233 1.01 24.01 1.72
CA PHE A 233 0.92 23.76 3.15
C PHE A 233 2.02 22.79 3.57
N ASP A 234 2.36 22.82 4.86
CA ASP A 234 3.38 21.96 5.44
C ASP A 234 2.82 20.55 5.68
N VAL A 235 3.47 19.56 5.10
CA VAL A 235 3.14 18.13 5.25
C VAL A 235 4.16 17.38 6.09
N GLY A 236 5.21 18.06 6.57
CA GLY A 236 6.39 17.44 7.17
C GLY A 236 7.29 16.74 6.16
N PHE A 237 8.43 16.20 6.62
CA PHE A 237 9.39 15.50 5.79
C PHE A 237 8.81 14.18 5.26
N VAL A 238 8.53 14.09 3.96
CA VAL A 238 7.93 12.91 3.34
C VAL A 238 9.01 11.90 2.93
N GLN A 239 9.00 10.71 3.52
CA GLN A 239 9.98 9.64 3.25
C GLN A 239 9.44 8.49 2.40
N ALA A 240 8.12 8.31 2.36
CA ALA A 240 7.47 7.32 1.51
C ALA A 240 6.08 7.78 1.08
N MET A 241 5.60 7.22 -0.03
CA MET A 241 4.25 7.41 -0.53
C MET A 241 3.63 6.06 -0.89
N ALA A 242 2.31 5.98 -0.83
CA ALA A 242 1.54 4.80 -1.21
C ALA A 242 0.19 5.20 -1.82
N CYS A 243 -0.38 4.29 -2.59
CA CYS A 243 -1.77 4.35 -3.02
C CYS A 243 -2.63 3.43 -2.14
N GLY A 244 -3.88 3.81 -1.91
CA GLY A 244 -4.88 2.96 -1.24
C GLY A 244 -5.34 1.77 -2.10
N SER A 245 -4.86 1.67 -3.35
CA SER A 245 -5.20 0.61 -4.29
C SER A 245 -4.00 0.11 -5.07
N LEU A 246 -4.09 -1.12 -5.60
CA LEU A 246 -3.03 -1.73 -6.42
C LEU A 246 -2.89 -1.03 -7.77
N ALA A 247 -4.00 -0.64 -8.38
CA ALA A 247 -4.01 0.01 -9.69
C ALA A 247 -3.50 1.46 -9.61
N CYS A 248 -3.68 2.11 -8.45
CA CYS A 248 -3.22 3.49 -8.22
C CYS A 248 -3.70 4.43 -9.33
N GLU A 249 -4.92 4.23 -9.81
CA GLU A 249 -5.57 5.02 -10.85
C GLU A 249 -5.87 6.44 -10.37
N ASP A 250 -6.19 7.32 -11.31
CA ASP A 250 -6.69 8.65 -10.99
C ASP A 250 -7.94 8.56 -10.10
N GLY A 251 -7.96 9.36 -9.03
CA GLY A 251 -9.01 9.27 -8.02
C GLY A 251 -8.77 8.17 -6.97
N SER A 252 -7.68 7.41 -7.03
CA SER A 252 -7.24 6.61 -5.88
C SER A 252 -6.81 7.52 -4.74
N LEU A 253 -7.03 7.05 -3.51
CA LEU A 253 -6.46 7.66 -2.31
C LEU A 253 -4.93 7.58 -2.39
N VAL A 254 -4.27 8.69 -2.06
CA VAL A 254 -2.81 8.77 -2.00
C VAL A 254 -2.40 9.12 -0.57
N TYR A 255 -1.39 8.44 -0.07
CA TYR A 255 -0.90 8.56 1.29
C TYR A 255 0.56 8.99 1.30
N PHE A 256 0.91 9.95 2.14
CA PHE A 256 2.28 10.34 2.42
C PHE A 256 2.66 9.93 3.83
N ALA A 257 3.82 9.29 3.95
CA ALA A 257 4.46 8.97 5.22
C ALA A 257 5.40 10.12 5.56
N SER A 258 5.02 10.94 6.54
CA SER A 258 5.84 12.07 7.00
C SER A 258 6.17 12.01 8.49
N ASP A 259 7.12 12.82 8.92
CA ASP A 259 7.44 13.02 10.35
C ASP A 259 6.33 13.77 11.11
N ALA A 260 5.47 14.49 10.40
CA ALA A 260 4.27 15.13 10.93
C ALA A 260 3.07 14.17 11.06
N GLY A 261 3.18 12.93 10.56
CA GLY A 261 2.14 11.90 10.64
C GLY A 261 1.75 11.32 9.29
N LEU A 262 0.48 10.94 9.16
CA LEU A 262 -0.08 10.43 7.91
C LEU A 262 -0.78 11.58 7.17
N VAL A 263 -0.38 11.86 5.93
CA VAL A 263 -1.16 12.74 5.05
C VAL A 263 -1.94 11.90 4.07
N GLU A 264 -3.25 12.11 4.01
CA GLU A 264 -4.14 11.52 3.02
C GLU A 264 -4.56 12.58 2.01
N ARG A 265 -4.50 12.22 0.73
CA ARG A 265 -5.11 12.95 -0.37
C ARG A 265 -6.31 12.17 -0.87
N SER A 266 -7.48 12.78 -0.78
CA SER A 266 -8.73 12.19 -1.23
C SER A 266 -8.84 12.15 -2.76
N PRO A 267 -9.81 11.40 -3.32
CA PRO A 267 -10.13 11.44 -4.74
C PRO A 267 -10.53 12.84 -5.24
N SER A 268 -11.14 13.67 -4.38
CA SER A 268 -11.52 15.06 -4.69
C SER A 268 -10.32 16.01 -4.72
N GLY A 269 -9.13 15.57 -4.29
CA GLY A 269 -7.93 16.40 -4.17
C GLY A 269 -7.83 17.19 -2.86
N GLU A 270 -8.71 16.90 -1.90
CA GLU A 270 -8.62 17.45 -0.55
C GLU A 270 -7.54 16.70 0.24
N TYR A 271 -6.89 17.42 1.16
CA TYR A 271 -5.83 16.88 1.98
C TYR A 271 -6.22 16.84 3.45
N SER A 272 -5.89 15.73 4.12
CA SER A 272 -6.04 15.56 5.56
C SER A 272 -4.72 15.10 6.18
N LEU A 273 -4.24 15.82 7.18
CA LEU A 273 -3.12 15.41 8.03
C LEU A 273 -3.66 14.77 9.31
N TYR A 274 -3.22 13.55 9.59
CA TYR A 274 -3.45 12.84 10.84
C TYR A 274 -2.14 12.80 11.64
N PRO A 275 -1.95 13.66 12.66
CA PRO A 275 -0.72 13.71 13.45
C PRO A 275 -0.50 12.47 14.33
N LEU A 276 -1.52 11.60 14.44
CA LEU A 276 -1.55 10.43 15.31
C LEU A 276 -1.35 10.78 16.80
N ALA A 277 -1.80 11.97 17.18
CA ALA A 277 -1.70 12.49 18.52
C ALA A 277 -2.97 13.26 18.89
N ALA A 278 -3.22 13.40 20.19
CA ALA A 278 -4.22 14.32 20.69
C ALA A 278 -3.85 15.78 20.32
N GLU A 279 -4.83 16.68 20.34
CA GLU A 279 -4.59 18.10 20.09
C GLU A 279 -3.53 18.66 21.05
N GLY A 280 -2.50 19.31 20.49
CA GLY A 280 -1.33 19.82 21.23
C GLY A 280 -0.26 18.78 21.58
N GLY A 281 -0.47 17.50 21.25
CA GLY A 281 0.56 16.46 21.37
C GLY A 281 1.60 16.51 20.24
N SER A 282 2.76 15.89 20.47
CA SER A 282 3.76 15.68 19.40
C SER A 282 3.26 14.66 18.40
N ALA A 283 3.39 14.98 17.11
CA ALA A 283 3.03 14.05 16.04
C ALA A 283 3.88 12.77 16.11
N THR A 284 3.29 11.65 15.68
CA THR A 284 4.02 10.40 15.46
C THR A 284 4.20 10.19 13.96
N GLY A 285 5.45 10.17 13.50
CA GLY A 285 5.76 9.99 12.09
C GLY A 285 5.42 8.60 11.56
N ILE A 286 5.20 8.50 10.25
CA ILE A 286 5.02 7.23 9.54
C ILE A 286 6.33 6.82 8.88
N ASP A 287 6.75 5.57 9.07
CA ASP A 287 8.01 5.01 8.56
C ASP A 287 7.86 4.32 7.21
N ALA A 288 6.85 3.46 7.09
CA ALA A 288 6.67 2.60 5.93
C ALA A 288 5.20 2.31 5.67
N PHE A 289 4.91 1.87 4.45
CA PHE A 289 3.59 1.39 4.01
C PHE A 289 3.70 -0.01 3.43
N ALA A 290 2.61 -0.77 3.55
CA ALA A 290 2.41 -2.00 2.81
C ALA A 290 0.93 -2.18 2.48
N LEU A 291 0.64 -2.56 1.24
CA LEU A 291 -0.72 -2.76 0.74
C LEU A 291 -1.03 -4.26 0.67
N ASP A 292 -2.09 -4.68 1.37
CA ASP A 292 -2.79 -5.92 1.06
C ASP A 292 -3.58 -5.71 -0.23
N ALA A 293 -2.98 -6.05 -1.37
CA ALA A 293 -3.62 -5.88 -2.67
C ALA A 293 -4.89 -6.75 -2.83
N SER A 294 -5.01 -7.86 -2.11
CA SER A 294 -6.17 -8.75 -2.22
C SER A 294 -7.39 -8.20 -1.49
N LYS A 295 -7.17 -7.49 -0.37
CA LYS A 295 -8.24 -6.92 0.46
C LYS A 295 -8.34 -5.40 0.37
N GLN A 296 -7.46 -4.76 -0.42
CA GLN A 296 -7.33 -3.30 -0.54
C GLN A 296 -7.17 -2.63 0.85
N ARG A 297 -6.28 -3.19 1.68
CA ARG A 297 -5.99 -2.67 3.03
C ARG A 297 -4.59 -2.09 3.06
N LEU A 298 -4.47 -0.84 3.46
CA LEU A 298 -3.19 -0.20 3.66
C LEU A 298 -2.79 -0.34 5.13
N TYR A 299 -1.57 -0.82 5.36
CA TYR A 299 -0.93 -0.82 6.67
C TYR A 299 0.23 0.17 6.67
N ALA A 300 0.49 0.74 7.84
CA ALA A 300 1.60 1.67 8.06
C ALA A 300 2.38 1.31 9.33
N LEU A 301 3.67 1.63 9.35
CA LEU A 301 4.47 1.64 10.57
C LEU A 301 4.57 3.05 11.12
N ALA A 302 4.34 3.24 12.42
CA ALA A 302 4.44 4.53 13.08
C ALA A 302 4.95 4.36 14.51
N GLY A 303 6.22 4.68 14.76
CA GLY A 303 6.86 4.38 16.04
C GLY A 303 6.73 2.89 16.36
N ASP A 304 6.14 2.57 17.51
CA ASP A 304 5.94 1.20 17.99
C ASP A 304 4.61 0.57 17.54
N TRP A 305 3.93 1.15 16.54
CA TRP A 305 2.63 0.68 16.09
C TRP A 305 2.67 0.14 14.66
N VAL A 306 1.95 -0.95 14.45
CA VAL A 306 1.40 -1.30 13.13
C VAL A 306 0.00 -0.73 13.07
N LEU A 307 -0.22 0.15 12.11
CA LEU A 307 -1.49 0.83 11.89
C LEU A 307 -2.24 0.20 10.71
N ARG A 308 -3.56 0.12 10.83
CA ARG A 308 -4.47 -0.07 9.70
C ARG A 308 -5.03 1.28 9.28
N VAL A 309 -4.81 1.64 8.03
CA VAL A 309 -5.24 2.91 7.45
C VAL A 309 -6.56 2.70 6.71
N ARG A 310 -7.52 3.59 6.96
CA ARG A 310 -8.82 3.65 6.29
C ARG A 310 -9.11 5.08 5.84
N ALA A 311 -9.80 5.19 4.72
CA ALA A 311 -10.13 6.48 4.11
C ALA A 311 -10.91 7.38 5.06
N GLY A 312 -10.45 8.61 5.30
CA GLY A 312 -11.16 9.58 6.12
C GLY A 312 -11.24 9.25 7.63
N GLU A 313 -10.48 8.26 8.11
CA GLU A 313 -10.48 7.83 9.51
C GLU A 313 -9.08 7.97 10.14
N VAL A 314 -9.02 8.29 11.43
CA VAL A 314 -7.77 8.18 12.21
C VAL A 314 -7.35 6.70 12.17
N PRO A 315 -6.09 6.38 11.80
CA PRO A 315 -5.63 4.99 11.74
C PRO A 315 -5.80 4.25 13.07
N GLU A 316 -6.06 2.94 12.98
CA GLU A 316 -6.23 2.05 14.13
C GLU A 316 -4.94 1.27 14.41
N ILE A 317 -4.53 1.14 15.67
CA ILE A 317 -3.41 0.28 16.06
C ILE A 317 -3.89 -1.17 16.01
N VAL A 318 -3.33 -1.95 15.09
CA VAL A 318 -3.63 -3.38 14.93
C VAL A 318 -2.57 -4.29 15.54
N ALA A 319 -1.39 -3.76 15.84
CA ALA A 319 -0.37 -4.45 16.64
C ALA A 319 0.58 -3.45 17.28
N THR A 320 1.19 -3.82 18.41
CA THR A 320 2.23 -3.06 19.08
C THR A 320 3.56 -3.81 18.98
N LEU A 321 4.57 -3.15 18.44
CA LEU A 321 5.94 -3.63 18.34
C LEU A 321 6.74 -3.25 19.60
N GLY A 322 7.90 -3.88 19.80
CA GLY A 322 8.87 -3.36 20.77
C GLY A 322 9.40 -1.99 20.34
N PRO A 323 10.23 -1.31 21.15
CA PRO A 323 10.95 -0.11 20.71
C PRO A 323 11.86 -0.40 19.52
N ALA A 324 11.92 0.50 18.54
CA ALA A 324 12.79 0.34 17.36
C ALA A 324 14.27 0.61 17.70
N GLU A 325 15.16 -0.35 17.44
CA GLU A 325 16.62 -0.15 17.50
C GLU A 325 17.24 0.12 16.11
N ALA A 326 16.48 -0.12 15.05
CA ALA A 326 16.88 0.07 13.65
C ALA A 326 15.68 0.49 12.79
N PRO A 327 15.91 1.05 11.58
CA PRO A 327 14.84 1.28 10.62
C PRO A 327 14.02 0.01 10.36
N ARG A 328 12.71 0.16 10.27
CA ARG A 328 11.78 -0.94 10.04
C ARG A 328 11.34 -1.03 8.59
N SER A 329 11.03 -2.24 8.17
CA SER A 329 10.41 -2.55 6.88
C SER A 329 9.10 -3.28 7.06
N LEU A 330 8.19 -3.16 6.10
CA LEU A 330 6.83 -3.71 6.15
C LEU A 330 6.50 -4.41 4.83
N ALA A 331 5.83 -5.56 4.91
CA ALA A 331 5.19 -6.22 3.77
C ALA A 331 3.91 -6.93 4.22
N VAL A 332 3.05 -7.30 3.27
CA VAL A 332 1.81 -8.05 3.53
C VAL A 332 1.74 -9.24 2.59
N ASP A 333 1.46 -10.44 3.10
CA ASP A 333 1.29 -11.62 2.27
C ASP A 333 -0.13 -11.73 1.65
N LYS A 334 -0.35 -12.70 0.76
CA LYS A 334 -1.68 -12.90 0.13
C LYS A 334 -2.82 -13.19 1.10
N ILE A 335 -2.53 -13.71 2.29
CA ILE A 335 -3.59 -13.96 3.27
C ILE A 335 -3.85 -12.70 4.10
N GLY A 336 -3.01 -11.67 4.01
CA GLY A 336 -3.14 -10.40 4.69
C GLY A 336 -2.35 -10.33 5.99
N ASP A 337 -1.49 -11.32 6.27
CA ASP A 337 -0.62 -11.26 7.43
C ASP A 337 0.46 -10.21 7.18
N VAL A 338 0.69 -9.40 8.20
CA VAL A 338 1.66 -8.32 8.14
C VAL A 338 3.00 -8.85 8.61
N TRP A 339 4.03 -8.59 7.83
CA TRP A 339 5.40 -8.93 8.14
C TRP A 339 6.19 -7.65 8.39
N THR A 340 6.83 -7.57 9.55
CA THR A 340 7.77 -6.50 9.90
C THR A 340 9.18 -7.04 9.89
N GLY A 341 10.13 -6.19 9.52
CA GLY A 341 11.56 -6.47 9.59
C GLY A 341 12.24 -5.39 10.39
N GLU A 342 13.05 -5.78 11.38
CA GLU A 342 13.79 -4.87 12.23
C GLU A 342 15.08 -5.55 12.70
N GLY A 343 16.22 -4.87 12.48
CA GLY A 343 17.49 -5.41 12.89
C GLY A 343 17.73 -6.79 12.28
N LYS A 344 18.08 -7.77 13.10
CA LYS A 344 18.28 -9.17 12.67
C LYS A 344 17.04 -10.04 12.82
N THR A 345 15.87 -9.42 12.95
CA THR A 345 14.62 -10.13 13.21
C THR A 345 13.57 -9.77 12.18
N THR A 346 12.72 -10.74 11.88
CA THR A 346 11.43 -10.49 11.23
C THR A 346 10.33 -11.00 12.14
N GLN A 347 9.19 -10.31 12.13
CA GLN A 347 8.01 -10.70 12.88
C GLN A 347 6.83 -10.83 11.93
N LYS A 348 6.15 -11.97 12.01
CA LYS A 348 4.86 -12.20 11.38
C LYS A 348 3.76 -11.82 12.37
N LEU A 349 2.76 -11.07 11.91
CA LEU A 349 1.55 -10.71 12.66
C LEU A 349 0.35 -11.31 11.93
N ALA A 350 -0.42 -12.15 12.61
CA ALA A 350 -1.54 -12.92 12.04
C ALA A 350 -2.81 -12.08 11.77
N LEU A 351 -2.64 -10.89 11.18
CA LEU A 351 -3.69 -9.93 10.82
C LEU A 351 -4.48 -10.34 9.57
N GLY A 352 -3.95 -11.30 8.82
CA GLY A 352 -4.52 -11.81 7.60
C GLY A 352 -5.59 -12.85 7.81
N THR A 353 -5.62 -13.51 8.98
CA THR A 353 -6.65 -14.49 9.34
C THR A 353 -8.01 -13.99 8.84
N PRO A 354 -8.59 -14.65 7.81
CA PRO A 354 -9.85 -14.19 7.26
C PRO A 354 -10.85 -14.12 8.38
N LEU A 355 -11.58 -13.00 8.47
CA LEU A 355 -12.75 -12.97 9.33
C LEU A 355 -13.60 -14.18 8.94
N SER A 356 -14.03 -14.93 9.93
CA SER A 356 -14.84 -16.13 9.79
C SER A 356 -16.25 -15.82 10.26
N PHE A 357 -17.24 -16.52 9.69
CA PHE A 357 -18.58 -16.34 10.20
C PHE A 357 -18.67 -16.83 11.64
N LEU A 358 -18.11 -18.00 11.95
CA LEU A 358 -18.20 -18.58 13.29
C LEU A 358 -17.61 -17.68 14.38
N THR A 359 -16.43 -17.10 14.14
CA THR A 359 -15.66 -16.39 15.19
C THR A 359 -15.95 -14.90 15.22
N ASP A 360 -16.21 -14.28 14.05
CA ASP A 360 -16.23 -12.81 13.93
C ASP A 360 -17.63 -12.27 13.66
N VAL A 361 -18.37 -12.86 12.72
CA VAL A 361 -19.68 -12.33 12.32
C VAL A 361 -20.83 -12.88 13.15
N LYS A 362 -20.83 -14.18 13.47
CA LYS A 362 -21.89 -14.82 14.24
C LYS A 362 -22.08 -14.18 15.63
N PRO A 363 -21.03 -13.82 16.39
CA PRO A 363 -21.23 -13.10 17.65
C PRO A 363 -21.93 -11.74 17.45
N ILE A 364 -21.57 -10.99 16.41
CA ILE A 364 -22.21 -9.72 16.06
C ILE A 364 -23.69 -9.93 15.71
N MET A 365 -23.96 -10.90 14.85
CA MET A 365 -25.30 -11.25 14.41
C MET A 365 -26.18 -11.69 15.59
N ARG A 366 -25.65 -12.53 16.48
CA ARG A 366 -26.32 -12.91 17.73
C ARG A 366 -26.61 -11.70 18.59
N GLU A 367 -25.61 -10.85 18.79
CA GLU A 367 -25.68 -9.76 19.75
C GLU A 367 -26.60 -8.61 19.32
N TYR A 368 -26.65 -8.28 18.03
CA TYR A 368 -27.32 -7.08 17.52
C TYR A 368 -28.53 -7.37 16.63
N CYS A 369 -28.66 -8.58 16.07
CA CYS A 369 -29.71 -8.92 15.13
C CYS A 369 -30.65 -10.02 15.66
N ALA A 370 -30.11 -11.06 16.30
CA ALA A 370 -30.87 -12.27 16.63
C ALA A 370 -32.04 -12.02 17.60
N ASP A 371 -31.91 -11.11 18.57
CA ASP A 371 -32.97 -10.85 19.55
C ASP A 371 -34.32 -10.49 18.90
N CYS A 372 -34.30 -9.61 17.89
CA CYS A 372 -35.52 -9.22 17.17
C CYS A 372 -35.94 -10.30 16.17
N HIS A 373 -34.97 -10.87 15.46
CA HIS A 373 -35.21 -11.73 14.29
C HIS A 373 -35.46 -13.20 14.62
N ALA A 374 -35.02 -13.73 15.76
CA ALA A 374 -35.27 -15.12 16.13
C ALA A 374 -36.77 -15.37 16.39
N SER A 375 -37.44 -14.40 17.01
CA SER A 375 -38.87 -14.49 17.38
C SER A 375 -39.80 -13.70 16.47
N GLY A 376 -39.26 -12.83 15.61
CA GLY A 376 -40.03 -11.90 14.78
C GLY A 376 -40.71 -10.80 15.59
N THR A 377 -40.10 -10.40 16.70
CA THR A 377 -40.65 -9.34 17.56
C THR A 377 -40.48 -7.97 16.90
N ARG A 378 -41.31 -7.00 17.32
CA ARG A 378 -41.28 -5.61 16.82
C ARG A 378 -41.44 -5.50 15.28
N GLY A 379 -42.15 -6.46 14.68
CA GLY A 379 -42.40 -6.51 13.24
C GLY A 379 -41.20 -6.98 12.40
N ALA A 380 -40.13 -7.48 13.04
CA ALA A 380 -39.01 -8.06 12.33
C ALA A 380 -39.42 -9.39 11.64
N PRO A 381 -38.95 -9.66 10.41
CA PRO A 381 -39.10 -10.99 9.83
C PRO A 381 -38.32 -12.02 10.64
N LYS A 382 -38.83 -13.25 10.71
CA LYS A 382 -38.12 -14.35 11.36
C LYS A 382 -36.91 -14.77 10.52
N ILE A 383 -35.70 -14.49 11.01
CA ILE A 383 -34.43 -14.78 10.33
C ILE A 383 -33.49 -15.40 11.36
N ASP A 384 -32.91 -16.55 11.01
CA ASP A 384 -31.88 -17.20 11.83
C ASP A 384 -30.50 -16.63 11.48
N PHE A 385 -30.15 -15.52 12.12
CA PHE A 385 -28.85 -14.88 11.92
C PHE A 385 -27.68 -15.63 12.61
N GLU A 386 -27.94 -16.74 13.30
CA GLU A 386 -26.87 -17.62 13.78
C GLU A 386 -26.44 -18.68 12.76
N ASN A 387 -27.17 -18.79 11.64
CA ASN A 387 -26.89 -19.71 10.54
C ASN A 387 -26.05 -19.02 9.45
N TYR A 388 -24.94 -19.64 9.08
CA TYR A 388 -24.01 -19.14 8.07
C TYR A 388 -24.68 -18.93 6.71
N ASP A 389 -25.37 -19.93 6.17
CA ASP A 389 -25.97 -19.88 4.84
C ASP A 389 -27.04 -18.78 4.75
N VAL A 390 -27.79 -18.58 5.85
CA VAL A 390 -28.79 -17.50 5.96
C VAL A 390 -28.13 -16.13 5.92
N VAL A 391 -27.08 -15.92 6.72
CA VAL A 391 -26.37 -14.63 6.75
C VAL A 391 -25.67 -14.38 5.43
N LEU A 392 -25.03 -15.39 4.86
CA LEU A 392 -24.38 -15.33 3.56
C LEU A 392 -25.34 -14.90 2.45
N GLY A 393 -26.53 -15.49 2.40
CA GLY A 393 -27.55 -15.14 1.41
C GLY A 393 -28.18 -13.76 1.61
N LEU A 394 -27.96 -13.12 2.75
CA LEU A 394 -28.55 -11.83 3.12
C LEU A 394 -27.49 -10.74 3.36
N VAL A 395 -26.19 -11.04 3.26
CA VAL A 395 -25.14 -10.16 3.78
C VAL A 395 -25.17 -8.77 3.14
N ASP A 396 -25.37 -8.67 1.84
CA ASP A 396 -25.47 -7.38 1.13
C ASP A 396 -26.66 -6.56 1.63
N ARG A 397 -27.80 -7.23 1.89
CA ARG A 397 -28.98 -6.59 2.47
C ARG A 397 -28.74 -6.18 3.91
N VAL A 398 -28.05 -6.99 4.71
CA VAL A 398 -27.68 -6.63 6.09
C VAL A 398 -26.82 -5.38 6.07
N ILE A 399 -25.76 -5.36 5.25
CA ILE A 399 -24.85 -4.23 5.10
C ILE A 399 -25.62 -2.98 4.68
N ALA A 400 -26.46 -3.05 3.64
CA ALA A 400 -27.26 -1.91 3.20
C ALA A 400 -28.13 -1.34 4.32
N ARG A 401 -28.76 -2.21 5.13
CA ARG A 401 -29.66 -1.78 6.23
C ARG A 401 -28.91 -1.18 7.42
N VAL A 402 -27.76 -1.74 7.80
CA VAL A 402 -27.03 -1.30 9.00
C VAL A 402 -26.03 -0.19 8.74
N ALA A 403 -25.41 -0.18 7.55
CA ALA A 403 -24.35 0.77 7.21
C ALA A 403 -24.87 1.96 6.40
N ASP A 404 -25.63 1.69 5.34
CA ASP A 404 -25.93 2.69 4.31
C ASP A 404 -27.26 3.42 4.62
N GLU A 405 -28.33 2.66 4.87
CA GLU A 405 -29.64 3.20 5.26
C GLU A 405 -29.70 3.60 6.74
N ARG A 406 -28.82 3.03 7.57
CA ARG A 406 -28.86 3.11 9.05
C ARG A 406 -30.26 2.87 9.63
N SER A 407 -31.03 2.01 8.95
CA SER A 407 -32.44 1.73 9.23
C SER A 407 -32.61 0.54 10.19
N MET A 408 -31.52 -0.16 10.50
CA MET A 408 -31.46 -1.26 11.46
C MET A 408 -30.25 -1.12 12.41
N PRO A 409 -30.41 -1.38 13.72
CA PRO A 409 -31.68 -1.66 14.41
C PRO A 409 -32.65 -0.45 14.39
N PRO A 410 -33.97 -0.65 14.55
CA PRO A 410 -34.97 0.42 14.47
C PRO A 410 -34.62 1.61 15.38
N PRO A 411 -35.04 2.86 15.05
CA PRO A 411 -34.67 4.06 15.80
C PRO A 411 -34.80 3.95 17.32
N ASN A 412 -35.87 3.29 17.80
CA ASN A 412 -36.18 3.13 19.23
C ASN A 412 -35.52 1.90 19.88
N TYR A 413 -34.52 1.29 19.25
CA TYR A 413 -33.74 0.20 19.83
C TYR A 413 -32.44 0.76 20.41
N GLU A 414 -32.24 0.56 21.71
CA GLU A 414 -31.11 1.12 22.46
C GLU A 414 -29.76 0.57 21.99
N LYS A 415 -29.72 -0.70 21.58
CA LYS A 415 -28.50 -1.38 21.20
C LYS A 415 -28.24 -1.26 19.69
N LYS A 416 -27.64 -0.13 19.29
CA LYS A 416 -27.21 0.09 17.89
C LYS A 416 -25.99 -0.76 17.57
N LEU A 417 -25.90 -1.23 16.33
CA LEU A 417 -24.71 -1.91 15.84
C LEU A 417 -23.56 -0.89 15.69
N PRO A 418 -22.45 -1.04 16.42
CA PRO A 418 -21.33 -0.10 16.36
C PRO A 418 -20.61 -0.12 15.02
N ALA A 419 -19.95 0.99 14.67
CA ALA A 419 -19.28 1.16 13.37
C ALA A 419 -18.16 0.14 13.13
N ASP A 420 -17.38 -0.21 14.15
CA ASP A 420 -16.33 -1.25 14.07
C ASP A 420 -16.92 -2.62 13.71
N LYS A 421 -18.09 -2.97 14.28
CA LYS A 421 -18.78 -4.23 13.98
C LYS A 421 -19.35 -4.26 12.57
N ILE A 422 -19.86 -3.12 12.07
CA ILE A 422 -20.25 -2.98 10.66
C ILE A 422 -19.04 -3.24 9.76
N GLY A 423 -17.88 -2.70 10.12
CA GLY A 423 -16.61 -2.95 9.43
C GLY A 423 -16.27 -4.43 9.32
N ILE A 424 -16.37 -5.19 10.43
CA ILE A 424 -16.15 -6.64 10.43
C ILE A 424 -17.09 -7.37 9.47
N VAL A 425 -18.39 -7.03 9.47
CA VAL A 425 -19.36 -7.67 8.56
C VAL A 425 -19.06 -7.34 7.09
N LYS A 426 -18.71 -6.08 6.78
CA LYS A 426 -18.30 -5.66 5.43
C LYS A 426 -17.05 -6.39 4.97
N GLU A 427 -16.03 -6.46 5.83
CA GLU A 427 -14.77 -7.14 5.53
C GLU A 427 -14.95 -8.65 5.35
N TRP A 428 -15.77 -9.28 6.18
CA TRP A 428 -16.13 -10.69 6.04
C TRP A 428 -16.88 -10.96 4.73
N ALA A 429 -17.83 -10.10 4.34
CA ALA A 429 -18.65 -10.27 3.14
C ALA A 429 -17.84 -10.38 1.84
N VAL A 430 -16.60 -9.87 1.83
CA VAL A 430 -15.66 -10.03 0.71
C VAL A 430 -15.17 -11.47 0.58
N THR A 431 -14.87 -12.12 1.72
CA THR A 431 -14.26 -13.47 1.75
C THR A 431 -15.29 -14.59 1.92
N LYS A 432 -16.40 -14.31 2.60
CA LYS A 432 -17.48 -15.26 2.88
C LYS A 432 -16.93 -16.54 3.55
N ALA A 433 -15.96 -16.40 4.44
CA ALA A 433 -15.39 -17.56 5.13
C ALA A 433 -16.40 -18.12 6.15
N PRO A 434 -16.62 -19.45 6.21
CA PRO A 434 -17.60 -20.06 7.12
C PRO A 434 -17.27 -19.92 8.61
#